data_AF-A0A2M8G4C6-F1
#
_entry.id   AF-A0A2M8G4C6-F1
#
_cell.length_a   1.000
_cell.length_b   1.000
_cell.length_c   1.000
_cell.angle_alpha   90.00
_cell.angle_beta   90.00
_cell.angle_gamma   90.00
#
_symmetry.space_group_name_H-M   'P 1'
#
loop_
_entity.id
_entity.type
_entity.pdbx_description
1 polymer ?
#
loop_
_entity_poly.entity_id
_entity_poly.type
_entity_poly.pdbx_seq_one_letter_code
_entity_poly.pdbx_strand_id
1 'polypeptide(L)' 'MLKMPYDIETTMADGGKLEFGLKNSLIARWKNKDKIVWLVFRKGGITISRPDEEIIVKAKEIAVKLGAKVQGDELEIYN' A
#
# COMPACT_ATOMS: atom_id res chain seq x y z
N MET A 1 -4.05 -14.50 -10.21
CA MET A 1 -4.76 -13.25 -10.58
C MET A 1 -5.37 -12.69 -9.30
N LEU A 2 -4.81 -11.60 -8.74
CA LEU A 2 -5.41 -10.98 -7.55
C LEU A 2 -6.80 -10.46 -7.92
N LYS A 3 -7.86 -11.04 -7.36
CA LYS A 3 -9.17 -10.37 -7.32
C LYS A 3 -8.98 -9.21 -6.35
N MET A 4 -9.01 -7.97 -6.82
CA MET A 4 -8.96 -6.78 -5.95
C MET A 4 -10.40 -6.29 -5.76
N PRO A 5 -11.12 -6.73 -4.71
CA PRO A 5 -12.53 -6.38 -4.48
C PRO A 5 -12.72 -5.01 -3.79
N TYR A 6 -11.68 -4.22 -3.62
CA TYR A 6 -11.74 -3.05 -2.72
C TYR A 6 -12.35 -1.83 -3.42
N ASP A 7 -13.23 -1.14 -2.67
CA ASP A 7 -13.76 0.16 -3.00
C ASP A 7 -12.64 1.16 -3.34
N ILE A 8 -12.99 2.20 -4.09
CA ILE A 8 -12.06 3.24 -4.56
C ILE A 8 -11.40 3.98 -3.38
N GLU A 9 -12.01 3.94 -2.18
CA GLU A 9 -11.49 4.54 -0.95
C GLU A 9 -11.80 3.65 0.27
N THR A 10 -10.85 3.54 1.21
CA THR A 10 -11.07 2.90 2.51
C THR A 10 -10.33 3.65 3.63
N THR A 11 -10.98 3.76 4.80
CA THR A 11 -10.40 4.37 6.00
C THR A 11 -9.74 3.29 6.87
N MET A 12 -8.48 3.52 7.22
CA MET A 12 -7.67 2.64 8.05
C MET A 12 -7.90 2.94 9.55
N ALA A 13 -7.54 2.00 10.42
CA ALA A 13 -7.79 2.10 11.87
C ALA A 13 -7.07 3.29 12.55
N ASP A 14 -6.00 3.80 11.94
CA ASP A 14 -5.25 4.99 12.35
C ASP A 14 -5.84 6.31 11.81
N GLY A 15 -6.99 6.24 11.13
CA GLY A 15 -7.61 7.39 10.46
C GLY A 15 -6.96 7.76 9.13
N GLY A 16 -5.92 7.02 8.69
CA GLY A 16 -5.34 7.18 7.36
C GLY A 16 -6.33 6.74 6.26
N LYS A 17 -6.21 7.35 5.07
CA LYS A 17 -7.04 7.01 3.92
C LYS A 17 -6.23 6.30 2.86
N LEU A 18 -6.71 5.13 2.43
CA LEU A 18 -6.19 4.40 1.27
C LEU A 18 -7.14 4.63 0.09
N GLU A 19 -6.62 5.22 -0.98
CA GLU A 19 -7.39 5.60 -2.16
C GLU A 19 -6.77 4.92 -3.40
N PHE A 20 -7.59 4.22 -4.19
CA PHE A 20 -7.21 3.66 -5.48
C PHE A 20 -7.59 4.64 -6.59
N GLY A 21 -6.67 4.92 -7.52
CA GLY A 21 -6.94 5.90 -8.59
C GLY A 21 -8.05 5.49 -9.55
N LEU A 22 -8.24 4.19 -9.77
CA LEU A 22 -9.26 3.58 -10.64
C LEU A 22 -9.61 2.17 -10.14
N LYS A 23 -10.81 1.67 -10.47
CA LYS A 23 -11.17 0.26 -10.27
C LYS A 23 -10.17 -0.63 -11.05
N ASN A 24 -9.55 -1.59 -10.38
CA ASN A 24 -8.43 -2.41 -10.89
C ASN A 24 -7.09 -1.66 -11.09
N SER A 25 -6.93 -0.46 -10.54
CA SER A 25 -5.63 0.21 -10.52
C SER A 25 -4.62 -0.60 -9.72
N LEU A 26 -3.44 -0.78 -10.30
CA LEU A 26 -2.27 -1.30 -9.60
C LEU A 26 -1.57 -0.24 -8.75
N ILE A 27 -2.11 0.98 -8.70
CA ILE A 27 -1.56 2.10 -7.94
C ILE A 27 -2.62 2.57 -6.95
N ALA A 28 -2.24 2.63 -5.69
CA ALA A 28 -2.99 3.29 -4.64
C ALA A 28 -2.12 4.37 -3.98
N ARG A 29 -2.76 5.29 -3.28
CA ARG A 29 -2.07 6.16 -2.32
C ARG A 29 -2.64 5.95 -0.94
N TRP A 30 -1.76 5.86 0.04
CA TRP A 30 -2.12 6.04 1.43
C TRP A 30 -1.74 7.46 1.84
N LYS A 31 -2.62 8.15 2.59
CA LYS A 31 -2.32 9.46 3.14
C LYS A 31 -2.84 9.60 4.56
N ASN A 32 -2.08 10.29 5.40
CA ASN A 32 -2.53 10.84 6.67
C ASN A 32 -2.39 12.38 6.64
N LYS A 33 -2.44 13.06 7.79
CA LYS A 33 -2.32 14.52 7.84
C LYS A 33 -0.94 15.03 7.40
N ASP A 34 0.09 14.20 7.52
CA ASP A 34 1.48 14.62 7.43
C ASP A 34 2.23 13.99 6.23
N LYS A 35 1.71 12.87 5.70
CA LYS A 35 2.40 12.03 4.71
C LYS A 35 1.46 11.54 3.62
N ILE A 36 2.03 11.38 2.42
CA ILE A 36 1.41 10.69 1.29
C ILE A 36 2.39 9.64 0.77
N VAL A 37 1.93 8.41 0.65
CA VAL A 37 2.70 7.26 0.18
C VAL A 37 2.02 6.68 -1.04
N TRP A 38 2.78 6.50 -2.11
CA TRP A 38 2.32 5.78 -3.29
C TRP A 38 2.67 4.30 -3.15
N LEU A 39 1.66 3.46 -3.39
CA LEU A 39 1.72 2.01 -3.26
C LEU A 39 1.48 1.41 -4.65
N VAL A 40 2.47 0.66 -5.16
CA VAL A 40 2.37 0.02 -6.47
C VAL A 40 2.25 -1.49 -6.30
N PHE A 41 1.09 -2.03 -6.65
CA PHE A 41 0.78 -3.46 -6.63
C PHE A 41 1.30 -4.14 -7.90
N ARG A 42 2.30 -5.01 -7.80
CA ARG A 42 2.77 -5.82 -8.93
C ARG A 42 3.13 -7.23 -8.48
N LYS A 43 2.71 -8.23 -9.25
CA LYS A 43 3.07 -9.65 -9.05
C LYS A 43 2.83 -10.17 -7.62
N GLY A 44 1.81 -9.67 -6.92
CA GLY A 44 1.53 -10.04 -5.53
C GLY A 44 2.42 -9.35 -4.48
N GLY A 45 3.14 -8.29 -4.88
CA GLY A 45 3.88 -7.41 -3.97
C GLY A 45 3.39 -5.96 -4.05
N ILE A 46 3.72 -5.18 -3.03
CA ILE A 46 3.53 -3.74 -2.90
C ILE A 46 4.90 -3.10 -2.95
N THR A 47 5.16 -2.24 -3.93
CA THR A 47 6.36 -1.40 -3.95
C THR A 47 6.04 -0.03 -3.37
N ILE A 48 6.90 0.44 -2.47
CA ILE A 48 6.87 1.77 -1.87
C ILE A 48 8.12 2.55 -2.29
N SER A 49 8.00 3.87 -2.41
CA SER A 49 9.12 4.75 -2.74
C SER A 49 9.47 5.65 -1.56
N ARG A 50 10.77 5.79 -1.25
CA ARG A 50 11.30 6.56 -0.10
C ARG A 50 10.62 6.17 1.22
N PRO A 51 10.69 4.89 1.60
CA PRO A 51 10.08 4.44 2.84
C PRO A 51 10.83 5.03 4.05
N ASP A 52 10.05 5.47 5.04
CA ASP A 52 10.52 5.59 6.42
C ASP A 52 9.92 4.44 7.24
N GLU A 53 10.35 4.31 8.49
CA GLU A 53 9.94 3.21 9.37
C GLU A 53 8.41 3.14 9.54
N GLU A 54 7.74 4.28 9.69
CA GLU A 54 6.27 4.36 9.80
C GLU A 54 5.60 3.87 8.51
N ILE A 55 6.12 4.31 7.35
CA ILE A 55 5.63 3.90 6.05
C ILE A 55 5.81 2.40 5.82
N ILE A 56 6.94 1.82 6.25
CA ILE A 56 7.20 0.37 6.15
C ILE A 56 6.18 -0.40 6.99
N VAL A 57 5.99 0.00 8.25
CA VAL A 57 5.00 -0.60 9.15
C VAL A 57 3.62 -0.57 8.49
N LYS A 58 3.24 0.57 7.92
CA LYS A 58 1.93 0.71 7.30
C LYS A 58 1.76 -0.11 6.02
N ALA A 59 2.79 -0.12 5.18
CA ALA A 59 2.79 -0.93 3.97
C ALA A 59 2.66 -2.42 4.30
N LYS A 60 3.27 -2.90 5.39
CA LYS A 60 3.12 -4.28 5.88
C LYS A 60 1.68 -4.58 6.29
N GLU A 61 1.03 -3.70 7.06
CA GLU A 61 -0.38 -3.88 7.43
C GLU A 61 -1.28 -4.01 6.20
N ILE A 62 -1.04 -3.18 5.19
CA ILE A 62 -1.76 -3.21 3.92
C ILE A 62 -1.46 -4.51 3.17
N ALA A 63 -0.20 -4.93 3.12
CA ALA A 63 0.23 -6.16 2.46
C ALA A 63 -0.41 -7.40 3.09
N VAL A 64 -0.47 -7.49 4.42
CA VAL A 64 -1.14 -8.57 5.14
C VAL A 64 -2.62 -8.66 4.77
N LYS A 65 -3.34 -7.53 4.77
CA LYS A 65 -4.77 -7.49 4.36
C LYS A 65 -4.99 -7.94 2.92
N LEU A 66 -3.99 -7.75 2.06
CA LEU A 66 -4.06 -8.02 0.62
C LEU A 66 -3.39 -9.34 0.23
N GLY A 67 -2.80 -10.08 1.18
CA GLY A 67 -2.01 -11.28 0.89
C GLY A 67 -0.79 -11.01 0.00
N ALA A 68 -0.18 -9.84 0.17
CA ALA A 68 0.97 -9.37 -0.61
C ALA A 68 2.26 -9.29 0.24
N LYS A 69 3.41 -9.10 -0.41
CA LYS A 69 4.70 -8.75 0.24
C LYS A 69 5.03 -7.27 0.04
N VAL A 70 5.84 -6.67 0.88
CA VAL A 70 6.30 -5.27 0.68
C VAL A 70 7.71 -5.26 0.11
N GLN A 71 7.96 -4.40 -0.88
CA GLN A 71 9.28 -4.12 -1.43
C GLN A 71 9.60 -2.63 -1.28
N GLY A 72 10.74 -2.32 -0.65
CA GLY A 72 11.30 -0.97 -0.54
C GLY A 72 11.95 -0.49 -1.84
N ASP A 73 12.46 0.74 -1.85
CA ASP A 73 13.11 1.34 -3.01
C ASP A 73 14.57 0.90 -3.20
N GLU A 74 15.24 0.40 -2.16
CA GLU A 74 16.54 -0.26 -2.26
C GLU A 74 16.41 -1.78 -2.52
N LEU A 75 15.23 -2.24 -2.97
CA LEU A 75 14.89 -3.64 -3.24
C LEU A 75 14.78 -4.52 -1.98
N GLU A 76 14.64 -3.92 -0.79
CA GLU A 76 14.41 -4.67 0.44
C GLU A 76 13.05 -5.37 0.40
N ILE A 77 13.00 -6.63 0.83
CA ILE A 77 11.74 -7.37 0.94
C ILE A 77 11.35 -7.49 2.39
N TYR A 78 10.17 -6.99 2.72
CA TYR A 78 9.59 -7.12 4.04
C TYR A 78 8.44 -8.12 4.05
N ASN A 79 8.49 -9.00 5.06
CA ASN A 79 7.41 -9.94 5.37
C ASN A 79 6.47 -9.34 6.42
#